data_AF-A0A3G9JT42-F1
#
_entry.id   AF-A0A3G9JT42-F1
#
_cell.length_a   1.000
_cell.length_b   1.000
_cell.length_c   1.000
_cell.angle_alpha   90.00
_cell.angle_beta   90.00
_cell.angle_gamma   90.00
#
_symmetry.space_group_name_H-M   'P 1'
#
loop_
_entity.id
_entity.type
_entity.pdbx_description
1 polymer ?
#
loop_
_entity_poly.entity_id
_entity_poly.type
_entity_poly.pdbx_seq_one_letter_code
_entity_poly.pdbx_strand_id
1 'polypeptide(L)'
;MLKVFNEWALQEYGQRSDINWLGMDGKSLKNTLKNPNNEQQNFIMFVSLFSQESGLVLHLKRIENKKGSEIDEGQAIIEDCTLQNKVFTGDALHCQGSIPVLQ
;
A
#
# COMPACT_ATOMS: atom_id res chain seq x y z
N MET A 1 2.85 16.31 -0.45
CA MET A 1 1.41 16.02 -0.65
C MET A 1 1.02 14.66 -0.06
N LEU A 2 1.59 13.54 -0.50
CA LEU A 2 1.27 12.21 0.09
C LEU A 2 1.53 12.11 1.60
N LYS A 3 2.65 12.67 2.08
CA LYS A 3 2.94 12.72 3.53
C LYS A 3 1.79 13.37 4.32
N VAL A 4 1.35 14.56 3.90
CA VAL A 4 0.25 15.30 4.54
C VAL A 4 -1.06 14.52 4.48
N PHE A 5 -1.33 13.84 3.36
CA PHE A 5 -2.50 12.97 3.24
C PHE A 5 -2.45 11.80 4.22
N ASN A 6 -1.32 11.09 4.32
CA ASN A 6 -1.17 9.94 5.22
C ASN A 6 -1.31 10.37 6.69
N GLU A 7 -0.71 11.51 7.06
CA GLU A 7 -0.84 12.08 8.41
C GLU A 7 -2.30 12.41 8.72
N TRP A 8 -3.00 13.09 7.82
CA TRP A 8 -4.42 13.42 7.98
C TRP A 8 -5.28 12.15 8.06
N ALA A 9 -5.09 11.19 7.17
CA ALA A 9 -5.91 9.98 7.12
C ALA A 9 -5.77 9.14 8.41
N LEU A 10 -4.56 9.04 8.96
CA LEU A 10 -4.33 8.38 10.25
C LEU A 10 -4.96 9.15 11.42
N GLN A 11 -4.92 10.49 11.39
CA GLN A 11 -5.58 11.32 12.40
C GLN A 11 -7.11 11.13 12.39
N GLU A 12 -7.73 11.16 11.22
CA GLU A 12 -9.18 10.94 11.05
C GLU A 12 -9.61 9.53 11.42
N TYR A 13 -8.76 8.54 11.11
CA TYR A 13 -9.02 7.15 11.47
C TYR A 13 -9.02 6.92 12.98
N GLY A 14 -8.14 7.64 13.68
CA GLY A 14 -7.95 7.54 15.12
C GLY A 14 -7.34 6.21 15.57
N GLN A 15 -7.10 6.10 16.88
CA GLN A 15 -6.70 4.84 17.49
C GLN A 15 -7.95 4.04 17.85
N ARG A 16 -7.99 2.77 17.41
CA ARG A 16 -9.07 1.85 17.75
C ARG A 16 -8.48 0.66 18.50
N SER A 17 -9.09 0.33 19.64
CA SER A 17 -8.60 -0.71 20.56
C SER A 17 -8.92 -2.13 20.10
N ASP A 18 -9.84 -2.28 19.16
CA ASP A 18 -10.26 -3.56 18.60
C ASP A 18 -9.29 -4.06 17.52
N ILE A 19 -9.24 -5.39 17.41
CA ILE A 19 -8.54 -6.05 16.32
C ILE A 19 -9.39 -5.87 15.06
N ASN A 20 -8.83 -5.19 14.05
CA ASN A 20 -9.51 -5.01 12.77
C ASN A 20 -8.58 -5.25 11.57
N TRP A 21 -9.20 -5.40 10.42
CA TRP A 21 -8.57 -5.84 9.19
C TRP A 21 -8.32 -4.65 8.26
N LEU A 22 -7.07 -4.53 7.82
CA LEU A 22 -6.64 -3.52 6.85
C LEU A 22 -6.23 -4.24 5.56
N GLY A 23 -6.77 -3.79 4.44
CA GLY A 23 -6.45 -4.30 3.11
C GLY A 23 -5.35 -3.49 2.44
N MET A 24 -4.47 -4.15 1.70
CA MET A 24 -3.45 -3.53 0.89
C MET A 24 -3.65 -3.91 -0.57
N ASP A 25 -3.56 -2.92 -1.46
CA ASP A 25 -3.76 -3.11 -2.89
C ASP A 25 -2.96 -2.09 -3.71
N GLY A 26 -2.34 -2.59 -4.77
CA GLY A 26 -1.60 -1.85 -5.78
C GLY A 26 -2.45 -1.53 -7.00
N LYS A 27 -2.67 -0.23 -7.28
CA LYS A 27 -3.39 0.22 -8.47
C LYS A 27 -2.48 1.00 -9.42
N SER A 28 -2.37 0.52 -10.66
CA SER A 28 -1.65 1.20 -11.73
C SER A 28 -2.50 2.28 -12.39
N LEU A 29 -1.91 3.45 -12.62
CA LEU A 29 -2.54 4.56 -13.33
C LEU A 29 -2.17 4.50 -14.81
N LYS A 30 -3.00 3.81 -15.62
CA LYS A 30 -2.74 3.59 -17.05
C LYS A 30 -2.64 4.88 -17.88
N ASN A 31 -3.21 5.99 -17.42
CA ASN A 31 -3.05 7.30 -18.08
C ASN A 31 -1.65 7.91 -17.92
N THR A 32 -0.82 7.38 -17.02
CA THR A 32 0.59 7.78 -16.82
C THR A 32 1.56 6.93 -17.64
N LEU A 33 1.01 6.02 -18.44
CA LEU A 33 1.74 5.10 -19.27
C LEU A 33 2.57 5.84 -20.33
N LYS A 34 3.89 5.62 -20.30
CA LYS A 34 4.83 6.06 -21.31
C LYS A 34 5.39 4.84 -22.03
N ASN A 35 5.64 5.01 -23.33
CA ASN A 35 6.20 3.98 -24.21
C ASN A 35 5.40 2.65 -24.16
N PRO A 36 4.09 2.67 -24.44
CA PRO A 36 3.20 1.50 -24.29
C PRO A 36 3.59 0.31 -25.18
N ASN A 37 4.29 0.56 -26.29
CA ASN A 37 4.53 -0.42 -27.35
C ASN A 37 5.96 -1.00 -27.34
N ASN A 38 6.73 -0.81 -26.27
CA ASN A 38 8.07 -1.37 -26.15
C ASN A 38 8.38 -1.83 -24.72
N GLU A 39 9.48 -2.58 -24.57
CA GLU A 39 9.93 -3.11 -23.29
C GLU A 39 10.30 -2.02 -22.27
N GLN A 40 10.37 -0.74 -22.68
CA GLN A 40 10.61 0.42 -21.81
C GLN A 40 9.31 1.03 -21.25
N GLN A 41 8.20 0.30 -21.31
CA GLN A 41 6.94 0.67 -20.68
C GLN A 41 7.16 1.17 -19.24
N ASN A 42 6.62 2.34 -18.92
CA ASN A 42 6.72 2.93 -17.61
C ASN A 42 5.38 3.55 -17.20
N PHE A 43 4.96 3.37 -15.95
CA PHE A 43 3.73 3.91 -15.41
C PHE A 43 3.87 4.15 -13.91
N ILE A 44 2.96 4.97 -13.37
CA ILE A 44 2.86 5.22 -11.94
C ILE A 44 1.88 4.21 -11.34
N MET A 45 2.25 3.64 -10.20
CA MET A 45 1.42 2.78 -9.38
C MET A 45 1.28 3.38 -7.99
N PHE A 46 0.12 3.18 -7.37
CA PHE A 46 -0.10 3.49 -5.97
C PHE A 46 -0.32 2.21 -5.18
N VAL A 47 0.35 2.08 -4.04
CA VAL A 47 0.05 1.06 -3.04
C VAL A 47 -0.70 1.74 -1.91
N SER A 48 -1.86 1.20 -1.57
CA SER A 48 -2.76 1.78 -0.59
C SER A 48 -3.00 0.83 0.58
N LEU A 49 -3.09 1.39 1.79
CA LEU A 49 -3.62 0.71 2.97
C LEU A 49 -5.05 1.19 3.20
N PHE A 50 -6.01 0.30 3.21
CA PHE A 50 -7.43 0.59 3.25
C PHE A 50 -8.08 -0.08 4.46
N SER A 51 -8.84 0.68 5.23
CA SER A 51 -9.67 0.12 6.29
C SER A 51 -11.07 -0.17 5.75
N GLN A 52 -11.45 -1.46 5.77
CA GLN A 52 -12.80 -1.86 5.37
C GLN A 52 -13.87 -1.33 6.33
N GLU A 53 -13.51 -1.21 7.60
CA GLU A 53 -14.42 -0.77 8.65
C GLU A 53 -14.80 0.72 8.50
N SER A 54 -13.82 1.60 8.25
CA SER A 54 -14.08 3.03 8.09
C SER A 54 -14.32 3.46 6.63
N GLY A 55 -13.98 2.61 5.67
CA GLY A 55 -13.99 2.96 4.24
C GLY A 55 -12.89 3.95 3.84
N LEU A 56 -11.87 4.16 4.68
CA LEU A 56 -10.80 5.13 4.45
C LEU A 56 -9.54 4.48 3.91
N VAL A 57 -8.85 5.19 3.00
CA VAL A 57 -7.45 4.92 2.68
C VAL A 57 -6.58 5.61 3.73
N LEU A 58 -5.85 4.82 4.50
CA LEU A 58 -5.05 5.26 5.65
C LEU A 58 -3.63 5.63 5.27
N HIS A 59 -3.09 5.00 4.23
CA HIS A 59 -1.74 5.26 3.77
C HIS A 59 -1.64 5.05 2.26
N LEU A 60 -0.87 5.91 1.58
CA LEU A 60 -0.52 5.78 0.17
C LEU A 60 0.98 5.88 -0.03
N LYS A 61 1.52 4.98 -0.86
CA LYS A 61 2.86 5.11 -1.46
C LYS A 61 2.75 5.12 -2.97
N ARG A 62 3.63 5.89 -3.61
CA ARG A 62 3.70 6.04 -5.08
C ARG A 62 4.96 5.36 -5.58
N ILE A 63 4.79 4.51 -6.58
CA ILE A 63 5.86 3.79 -7.25
C ILE A 63 5.89 4.22 -8.71
N GLU A 64 7.09 4.33 -9.25
CA GLU A 64 7.31 4.33 -10.69
C GLU A 64 7.72 2.92 -11.11
N ASN A 65 7.00 2.33 -12.06
CA ASN A 65 7.23 0.96 -12.47
C ASN A 65 8.72 0.72 -12.82
N LYS A 66 9.25 -0.44 -12.43
CA LYS A 66 10.67 -0.84 -12.53
C LYS A 66 11.65 -0.15 -11.56
N LYS A 67 11.20 0.84 -10.76
CA LYS A 67 12.03 1.46 -9.71
C LYS A 67 11.71 0.97 -8.30
N GLY A 68 10.65 0.19 -8.13
CA GLY A 68 10.24 -0.42 -6.88
C GLY A 68 9.17 -1.48 -7.13
N SER A 69 8.93 -2.34 -6.15
CA SER A 69 7.88 -3.36 -6.20
C SER A 69 6.73 -3.01 -5.25
N GLU A 70 5.53 -3.48 -5.58
CA GLU A 70 4.38 -3.37 -4.68
C GLU A 70 4.64 -3.99 -3.32
N ILE A 71 5.42 -5.08 -3.30
CA ILE A 71 5.72 -5.82 -2.08
C ILE A 71 6.63 -5.00 -1.16
N ASP A 72 7.70 -4.43 -1.70
CA ASP A 72 8.63 -3.62 -0.90
C ASP A 72 7.91 -2.43 -0.28
N GLU A 73 7.05 -1.75 -1.05
CA GLU A 73 6.28 -0.62 -0.52
C GLU A 73 5.17 -1.06 0.43
N GLY A 74 4.55 -2.22 0.22
CA GLY A 74 3.57 -2.80 1.15
C GLY A 74 4.20 -3.15 2.50
N GLN A 75 5.38 -3.77 2.49
CA GLN A 75 6.17 -4.02 3.69
C GLN A 75 6.56 -2.71 4.39
N ALA A 76 7.04 -1.74 3.62
CA ALA A 76 7.40 -0.44 4.17
C ALA A 76 6.18 0.31 4.73
N ILE A 77 4.98 0.14 4.16
CA ILE A 77 3.73 0.65 4.76
C ILE A 77 3.46 0.00 6.12
N ILE A 78 3.66 -1.32 6.26
CA ILE A 78 3.50 -2.02 7.54
C ILE A 78 4.51 -1.50 8.57
N GLU A 79 5.77 -1.34 8.18
CA GLU A 79 6.84 -0.83 9.05
C GLU A 79 6.62 0.63 9.47
N ASP A 80 6.15 1.47 8.54
CA ASP A 80 5.82 2.87 8.81
C ASP A 80 4.50 3.01 9.61
N CYS A 81 3.70 1.95 9.71
CA CYS A 81 2.40 1.98 10.36
C CYS A 81 2.52 1.91 11.89
N THR A 82 2.05 2.95 12.56
CA THR A 82 2.01 3.00 14.03
C THR A 82 0.73 2.41 14.63
N LEU A 83 -0.16 1.86 13.80
CA LEU A 83 -1.43 1.28 14.24
C LEU A 83 -1.18 -0.07 14.90
N GLN A 84 -1.70 -0.23 16.12
CA GLN A 84 -1.59 -1.46 16.88
C GLN A 84 -2.84 -2.33 16.70
N ASN A 85 -2.69 -3.63 16.99
CA ASN A 85 -3.77 -4.62 16.94
C ASN A 85 -4.39 -4.79 15.54
N LYS A 86 -3.63 -4.59 14.47
CA LYS A 86 -4.16 -4.64 13.09
C LYS A 86 -3.77 -5.93 12.40
N VAL A 87 -4.70 -6.51 11.66
CA VAL A 87 -4.44 -7.63 10.75
C VAL A 87 -4.33 -7.05 9.34
N PHE A 88 -3.17 -7.21 8.72
CA PHE A 88 -2.94 -6.76 7.35
C PHE A 88 -3.25 -7.88 6.37
N THR A 89 -4.00 -7.55 5.32
CA THR A 89 -4.31 -8.43 4.19
C THR A 89 -3.90 -7.73 2.91
N GLY A 90 -3.49 -8.47 1.89
CA GLY A 90 -3.20 -7.89 0.60
C GLY A 90 -3.31 -8.93 -0.50
N ASP A 91 -4.11 -8.61 -1.53
CA ASP A 91 -4.45 -9.53 -2.64
C ASP A 91 -3.27 -9.75 -3.60
N ALA A 92 -2.25 -8.88 -3.54
CA ALA A 92 -1.07 -8.91 -4.41
C ALA A 92 0.27 -9.19 -3.68
N LEU A 93 0.24 -9.67 -2.42
CA LEU A 93 1.38 -10.42 -1.86
C LEU A 93 1.57 -11.79 -2.55
N HIS A 94 0.65 -12.18 -3.45
CA HIS A 94 0.59 -13.44 -4.17
C HIS A 94 1.72 -13.72 -5.19
N CYS A 95 2.82 -12.95 -5.18
CA CYS A 95 3.99 -13.20 -6.04
C CYS A 95 5.32 -13.21 -5.27
N GLN A 96 5.34 -13.57 -3.99
CA GLN A 96 6.59 -13.93 -3.30
C GLN A 96 6.70 -15.44 -3.13
N GLY A 97 7.64 -16.05 -3.85
CA GLY A 97 8.23 -17.31 -3.43
C GLY A 97 8.96 -17.09 -2.10
N SER A 98 8.29 -17.43 -1.00
CA SER A 98 8.78 -17.41 0.40
C SER A 98 8.73 -16.05 1.09
N ILE A 99 7.81 -15.92 2.06
CA ILE A 99 7.88 -14.94 3.16
C ILE A 99 8.34 -15.72 4.39
N PRO A 100 9.47 -15.38 5.05
CA PRO A 100 9.79 -15.94 6.35
C PRO A 100 8.79 -15.39 7.37
N VAL A 101 8.05 -16.28 8.02
CA VAL A 101 7.23 -15.95 9.18
C VAL A 101 8.18 -15.55 10.30
N LEU A 102 8.11 -14.29 10.76
CA LEU A 102 8.77 -13.87 11.99
C LEU A 102 8.07 -14.58 13.17
N GLN A 103 8.84 -15.40 13.89
CA GLN A 103 8.48 -15.98 15.20
C GLN A 103 8.66 -14.99 16.32
#